data_AF-A0A7W1RYU6-F1
#
_entry.id   AF-A0A7W1RYU6-F1
#
_cell.length_a   1.000
_cell.length_b   1.000
_cell.length_c   1.000
_cell.angle_alpha   90.00
_cell.angle_beta   90.00
_cell.angle_gamma   90.00
#
_symmetry.space_group_name_H-M   'P 1'
#
loop_
_entity.id
_entity.type
_entity.pdbx_description
1 polymer ?
#
loop_
_entity_poly.entity_id
_entity_poly.type
_entity_poly.pdbx_seq_one_letter_code
_entity_poly.pdbx_strand_id
1 'polypeptide(L)'
;DLRQPPFADRSFAAVLSLFTAFGYGDDAENAALFARLAALIAPGGWFVLDLPDPARVRRTLVAESRRTTAAGLTIVEQRNLHEARVQKQVRVSDGEDHVAQWRECVRLYEPAEIDALARANGLEVVERWPGLRGKDVDEGRIVAWIRAAAAECSD
;
A
#
# COMPACT_ATOMS: atom_id res chain seq x y z
N ASP A 1 15.66 0.96 -7.03
CA ASP A 1 14.29 0.52 -7.38
C ASP A 1 13.89 -0.57 -6.39
N LEU A 2 12.71 -0.48 -5.75
CA LEU A 2 12.23 -1.50 -4.79
C LEU A 2 11.96 -2.86 -5.44
N ARG A 3 11.86 -2.91 -6.78
CA ARG A 3 11.75 -4.14 -7.56
C ARG A 3 13.08 -4.89 -7.69
N GLN A 4 14.21 -4.23 -7.40
CA GLN A 4 15.56 -4.80 -7.42
C GLN A 4 16.38 -4.31 -6.22
N PRO A 5 15.98 -4.66 -4.99
CA PRO A 5 16.71 -4.27 -3.80
C PRO A 5 18.05 -5.03 -3.74
N PRO A 6 19.17 -4.39 -3.38
CA PRO A 6 20.51 -4.99 -3.39
C PRO A 6 20.77 -5.87 -2.16
N PHE A 7 19.78 -6.68 -1.77
CA PHE A 7 19.84 -7.57 -0.63
C PHE A 7 19.61 -9.00 -1.09
N ALA A 8 20.33 -9.94 -0.49
CA ALA A 8 20.10 -11.35 -0.72
C ALA A 8 18.70 -11.76 -0.23
N ASP A 9 18.16 -12.83 -0.82
CA ASP A 9 16.91 -13.41 -0.37
C ASP A 9 17.02 -13.86 1.09
N ARG A 10 15.89 -13.85 1.81
CA ARG A 10 15.79 -14.27 3.21
C ARG A 10 16.70 -13.51 4.19
N SER A 11 17.05 -12.27 3.87
CA SER A 11 17.94 -11.44 4.71
C SER A 11 17.26 -10.73 5.87
N PHE A 12 15.92 -10.66 5.90
CA PHE A 12 15.20 -9.83 6.87
C PHE A 12 14.20 -10.64 7.70
N ALA A 13 14.22 -10.43 9.02
CA ALA A 13 13.18 -10.95 9.90
C ALA A 13 11.82 -10.25 9.69
N ALA A 14 11.82 -9.03 9.14
CA ALA A 14 10.61 -8.31 8.79
C ALA A 14 10.81 -7.36 7.59
N VAL A 15 9.80 -7.27 6.72
CA VAL A 15 9.68 -6.29 5.64
C VAL A 15 8.38 -5.51 5.84
N LEU A 16 8.42 -4.19 5.71
CA LEU A 16 7.24 -3.34 5.96
C LEU A 16 6.99 -2.43 4.75
N SER A 17 5.80 -2.53 4.17
CA SER A 17 5.29 -1.64 3.13
C SER A 17 4.18 -0.79 3.73
N LEU A 18 4.54 0.42 4.17
CA LEU A 18 3.68 1.32 4.96
C LEU A 18 3.20 2.53 4.16
N PHE A 19 2.12 3.16 4.62
CA PHE A 19 1.56 4.39 4.07
C PHE A 19 1.17 4.27 2.59
N THR A 20 0.64 3.11 2.20
CA THR A 20 0.25 2.80 0.81
C THR A 20 1.44 2.93 -0.14
N ALA A 21 2.55 2.24 0.16
CA ALA A 21 3.74 2.16 -0.72
C ALA A 21 3.63 1.05 -1.80
N PHE A 22 2.45 0.45 -1.97
CA PHE A 22 2.18 -0.63 -2.91
C PHE A 22 0.92 -0.33 -3.74
N GLY A 23 0.86 -0.81 -4.99
CA GLY A 23 -0.31 -0.66 -5.87
C GLY A 23 -0.21 0.44 -6.93
N TYR A 24 0.94 1.10 -7.08
CA TYR A 24 1.14 2.15 -8.08
C TYR A 24 1.43 1.63 -9.49
N GLY A 25 1.99 0.43 -9.62
CA GLY A 25 2.25 -0.19 -10.92
C GLY A 25 0.98 -0.76 -11.55
N ASP A 26 1.14 -1.33 -12.74
CA ASP A 26 0.14 -2.26 -13.27
C ASP A 26 0.08 -3.55 -12.43
N ASP A 27 -0.86 -4.45 -12.73
CA ASP A 27 -1.07 -5.65 -11.92
C ASP A 27 0.13 -6.61 -11.99
N ALA A 28 0.87 -6.65 -13.10
CA ALA A 28 2.07 -7.48 -13.25
C ALA A 28 3.26 -6.86 -12.47
N GLU A 29 3.45 -5.56 -12.56
CA GLU A 29 4.48 -4.83 -11.81
C GLU A 29 4.25 -4.92 -10.30
N ASN A 30 3.00 -4.79 -9.86
CA ASN A 30 2.64 -4.94 -8.45
C ASN A 30 2.87 -6.38 -7.97
N ALA A 31 2.48 -7.39 -8.75
CA ALA A 31 2.75 -8.79 -8.41
C ALA A 31 4.27 -9.07 -8.32
N ALA A 32 5.07 -8.55 -9.25
CA ALA A 32 6.52 -8.67 -9.24
C ALA A 32 7.16 -7.98 -8.03
N LEU A 33 6.68 -6.77 -7.68
CA LEU A 33 7.11 -6.07 -6.48
C LEU A 33 6.78 -6.86 -5.21
N PHE A 34 5.55 -7.39 -5.10
CA PHE A 34 5.15 -8.22 -3.96
C PHE A 34 6.06 -9.42 -3.84
N ALA A 35 6.29 -10.15 -4.93
CA ALA A 35 7.16 -11.33 -4.95
C ALA A 35 8.60 -11.00 -4.54
N ARG A 36 9.15 -9.88 -5.02
CA ARG A 36 10.50 -9.45 -4.63
C ARG A 36 10.60 -9.12 -3.14
N LEU A 37 9.62 -8.39 -2.60
CA LEU A 37 9.57 -8.08 -1.17
C LEU A 37 9.37 -9.34 -0.33
N ALA A 38 8.53 -10.28 -0.79
CA ALA A 38 8.31 -11.56 -0.15
C ALA A 38 9.60 -12.40 -0.07
N ALA A 39 10.39 -12.45 -1.14
CA ALA A 39 11.64 -13.20 -1.21
C ALA A 39 12.71 -12.71 -0.22
N LEU A 40 12.64 -11.44 0.22
CA LEU A 40 13.57 -10.88 1.20
C LEU A 40 13.32 -11.38 2.63
N ILE A 41 12.16 -11.96 2.90
CA ILE A 41 11.74 -12.36 4.25
C ILE A 41 12.38 -13.70 4.61
N ALA A 42 13.05 -13.75 5.76
CA ALA A 42 13.58 -14.99 6.32
C ALA A 42 12.44 -15.95 6.70
N PRO A 43 12.69 -17.28 6.75
CA PRO A 43 11.70 -18.23 7.25
C PRO A 43 11.20 -17.84 8.64
N GLY A 44 9.89 -17.90 8.86
CA GLY A 44 9.28 -17.38 10.09
C GLY A 44 9.45 -15.88 10.29
N GLY A 45 9.67 -15.10 9.22
CA GLY A 45 9.68 -13.65 9.24
C GLY A 45 8.29 -13.03 8.99
N TRP A 46 8.23 -11.70 9.03
CA TRP A 46 7.02 -10.91 8.84
C TRP A 46 7.03 -10.06 7.58
N PHE A 47 5.87 -9.91 6.96
CA PHE A 47 5.59 -8.87 5.99
C PHE A 47 4.35 -8.09 6.43
N VAL A 48 4.52 -6.79 6.67
CA VAL A 48 3.40 -5.91 6.96
C VAL A 48 3.08 -5.12 5.70
N LEU A 49 1.87 -5.30 5.19
CA LEU A 49 1.37 -4.60 4.00
C LEU A 49 0.21 -3.69 4.39
N ASP A 50 0.39 -2.39 4.21
CA ASP A 50 -0.55 -1.37 4.63
C ASP A 50 -1.21 -0.67 3.44
N LEU A 51 -2.49 -0.95 3.22
CA LEU A 51 -3.28 -0.47 2.08
C LEU A 51 -4.56 0.25 2.52
N PRO A 52 -5.15 1.11 1.66
CA PRO A 52 -6.48 1.66 1.90
C PRO A 52 -7.54 0.55 1.90
N ASP A 53 -8.52 0.63 2.81
CA ASP A 53 -9.69 -0.26 2.73
C ASP A 53 -10.54 0.10 1.49
N PRO A 54 -10.68 -0.79 0.49
CA PRO A 54 -11.45 -0.51 -0.72
C PRO A 54 -12.92 -0.18 -0.41
N ALA A 55 -13.53 -0.84 0.58
CA ALA A 55 -14.91 -0.63 0.95
C ALA A 55 -15.10 0.75 1.60
N ARG A 56 -14.18 1.16 2.49
CA ARG A 56 -14.18 2.50 3.07
C ARG A 56 -14.01 3.57 2.00
N VAL A 57 -13.01 3.42 1.11
CA VAL A 57 -12.75 4.37 0.03
C VAL A 57 -13.99 4.54 -0.85
N ARG A 58 -14.64 3.47 -1.29
CA ARG A 58 -15.86 3.54 -2.11
C ARG A 58 -16.99 4.32 -1.45
N ARG A 59 -17.14 4.22 -0.12
CA ARG A 59 -18.21 4.90 0.63
C ARG A 59 -17.90 6.36 0.96
N THR A 60 -16.64 6.71 1.17
CA THR A 60 -16.27 8.01 1.77
C THR A 60 -15.38 8.86 0.87
N LEU A 61 -15.14 8.48 -0.37
CA LEU A 61 -14.30 9.26 -1.28
C LEU A 61 -14.89 10.65 -1.50
N VAL A 62 -14.09 11.67 -1.17
CA VAL A 62 -14.39 13.06 -1.45
C VAL A 62 -13.83 13.41 -2.82
N ALA A 63 -14.71 13.69 -3.78
CA ALA A 63 -14.35 13.92 -5.18
C ALA A 63 -13.45 15.14 -5.38
N GLU A 64 -13.63 16.18 -4.57
CA GLU A 64 -12.76 17.36 -4.58
C GLU A 64 -12.55 17.89 -3.16
N SER A 65 -11.30 18.16 -2.81
CA SER A 65 -10.94 18.85 -1.58
C SER A 65 -9.99 20.00 -1.85
N ARG A 66 -10.17 21.09 -1.11
CA ARG A 66 -9.28 22.26 -1.16
C ARG A 66 -8.76 22.55 0.25
N ARG A 67 -7.46 22.84 0.35
CA ARG A 67 -6.84 23.28 1.61
C ARG A 67 -5.76 24.33 1.34
N THR A 68 -5.50 25.17 2.32
CA THR A 68 -4.41 26.15 2.29
C THR A 68 -3.36 25.75 3.30
N THR A 69 -2.08 25.78 2.92
CA THR A 69 -0.96 25.49 3.82
C THR A 69 -0.61 26.71 4.67
N ALA A 70 0.16 26.53 5.75
CA ALA A 70 0.67 27.64 6.56
C ALA A 70 1.57 28.61 5.75
N ALA A 71 2.12 28.16 4.62
CA ALA A 71 2.92 28.97 3.70
C ALA A 71 2.07 29.71 2.65
N GLY A 72 0.73 29.66 2.74
CA GLY A 72 -0.17 30.35 1.81
C GLY A 72 -0.48 29.58 0.52
N LEU A 73 0.08 28.38 0.32
CA LEU A 73 -0.18 27.58 -0.89
C LEU A 73 -1.59 26.98 -0.86
N THR A 74 -2.34 27.18 -1.93
CA THR A 74 -3.60 26.48 -2.19
C THR A 74 -3.32 25.12 -2.81
N ILE A 75 -3.89 24.07 -2.23
CA ILE A 75 -3.84 22.70 -2.74
C ILE A 75 -5.26 22.25 -3.07
N VAL A 76 -5.50 21.92 -4.33
CA VAL A 76 -6.75 21.34 -4.84
C VAL A 76 -6.47 19.89 -5.23
N GLU A 77 -7.23 18.98 -4.65
CA GLU A 77 -7.12 17.54 -4.92
C GLU A 77 -8.43 17.04 -5.48
N GLN A 78 -8.39 16.45 -6.67
CA GLN A 78 -9.54 15.82 -7.32
C GLN A 78 -9.33 14.32 -7.34
N ARG A 79 -10.35 13.56 -6.95
CA ARG A 79 -10.31 12.11 -6.82
C ARG A 79 -11.46 11.47 -7.58
N ASN A 80 -11.19 10.35 -8.22
CA ASN A 80 -12.23 9.49 -8.77
C ASN A 80 -11.87 8.02 -8.55
N LEU A 81 -12.89 7.18 -8.72
CA LEU A 81 -12.71 5.74 -8.83
C LEU A 81 -12.84 5.36 -10.29
N HIS A 82 -11.88 4.60 -10.77
CA HIS A 82 -11.91 3.98 -12.09
C HIS A 82 -11.57 2.52 -11.90
N GLU A 83 -12.55 1.64 -12.13
CA GLU A 83 -12.44 0.20 -11.84
C GLU A 83 -12.01 -0.05 -10.39
N ALA A 84 -10.93 -0.79 -10.18
CA ALA A 84 -10.35 -1.07 -8.87
C ALA A 84 -9.26 -0.06 -8.48
N ARG A 85 -9.20 1.12 -9.09
CA ARG A 85 -8.17 2.13 -8.81
C ARG A 85 -8.77 3.42 -8.30
N VAL A 86 -8.10 4.03 -7.32
CA VAL A 86 -8.31 5.43 -6.96
C VAL A 86 -7.32 6.29 -7.74
N GLN A 87 -7.84 7.23 -8.50
CA GLN A 87 -7.03 8.23 -9.21
C GLN A 87 -7.16 9.54 -8.47
N LYS A 88 -6.05 10.20 -8.24
CA LYS A 88 -5.99 11.51 -7.61
C LYS A 88 -5.12 12.44 -8.43
N GLN A 89 -5.64 13.61 -8.74
CA GLN A 89 -4.89 14.71 -9.31
C GLN A 89 -4.71 15.79 -8.25
N VAL A 90 -3.47 16.22 -8.03
CA VAL A 90 -3.16 17.30 -7.10
C VAL A 90 -2.65 18.49 -7.88
N ARG A 91 -3.19 19.67 -7.58
CA ARG A 91 -2.75 20.96 -8.11
C ARG A 91 -2.40 21.88 -6.96
N VAL A 92 -1.25 22.51 -7.04
CA VAL A 92 -0.74 23.47 -6.06
C VAL A 92 -0.55 24.82 -6.74
N SER A 93 -1.03 25.88 -6.11
CA SER A 93 -0.85 27.27 -6.52
C SER A 93 -0.57 28.16 -5.32
N ASP A 94 0.02 29.33 -5.52
CA ASP A 94 0.23 30.36 -4.48
C ASP A 94 -0.85 31.46 -4.49
N GLY A 95 -1.86 31.33 -5.35
CA GLY A 95 -2.98 32.26 -5.48
C GLY A 95 -3.03 32.91 -6.86
N GLU A 96 -1.87 33.11 -7.48
CA GLU A 96 -1.75 33.71 -8.81
C GLU A 96 -1.18 32.69 -9.81
N ASP A 97 -0.15 31.94 -9.40
CA ASP A 97 0.62 31.08 -10.30
C ASP A 97 0.52 29.59 -9.96
N HIS A 98 0.75 28.78 -11.00
CA HIS A 98 0.89 27.33 -10.86
C HIS A 98 2.24 26.99 -10.23
N VAL A 99 2.23 26.24 -9.12
CA VAL A 99 3.45 25.80 -8.43
C VAL A 99 3.81 24.37 -8.81
N ALA A 100 2.85 23.45 -8.74
CA ALA A 100 3.08 22.04 -9.06
C ALA A 100 1.79 21.28 -9.36
N GLN A 101 1.90 20.22 -10.14
CA GLN A 101 0.83 19.24 -10.32
C GLN A 101 1.40 17.84 -10.48
N TRP A 102 0.72 16.86 -9.90
CA TRP A 102 1.01 15.45 -10.10
C TRP A 102 -0.27 14.62 -10.08
N ARG A 103 -0.11 13.34 -10.44
CA ARG A 103 -1.18 12.34 -10.43
C ARG A 103 -0.73 11.13 -9.64
N GLU A 104 -1.62 10.59 -8.85
CA GLU A 104 -1.47 9.33 -8.12
C GLU A 104 -2.55 8.39 -8.65
N CYS A 105 -2.18 7.13 -8.91
CA CYS A 105 -3.11 6.09 -9.33
C CYS A 105 -2.77 4.83 -8.55
N VAL A 106 -3.66 4.42 -7.64
CA VAL A 106 -3.39 3.34 -6.70
C VAL A 106 -4.45 2.26 -6.87
N ARG A 107 -4.00 1.02 -7.05
CA ARG A 107 -4.83 -0.18 -7.02
C ARG A 107 -5.34 -0.44 -5.61
N LEU A 108 -6.67 -0.53 -5.48
CA LEU A 108 -7.37 -0.88 -4.25
C LEU A 108 -7.54 -2.40 -4.21
N TYR A 109 -6.76 -3.09 -3.37
CA TYR A 109 -6.83 -4.55 -3.27
C TYR A 109 -7.94 -4.99 -2.31
N GLU A 110 -8.78 -5.92 -2.76
CA GLU A 110 -9.69 -6.64 -1.87
C GLU A 110 -8.91 -7.57 -0.93
N PRO A 111 -9.42 -7.85 0.29
CA PRO A 111 -8.77 -8.76 1.23
C PRO A 111 -8.36 -10.11 0.60
N ALA A 112 -9.23 -10.68 -0.24
CA ALA A 112 -8.98 -11.96 -0.90
C ALA A 112 -7.86 -11.90 -1.96
N GLU A 113 -7.65 -10.74 -2.58
CA GLU A 113 -6.54 -10.53 -3.52
C GLU A 113 -5.20 -10.47 -2.78
N ILE A 114 -5.18 -9.84 -1.60
CA ILE A 114 -4.01 -9.84 -0.71
C ILE A 114 -3.68 -11.28 -0.27
N ASP A 115 -4.70 -12.07 0.09
CA ASP A 115 -4.50 -13.49 0.42
C ASP A 115 -3.92 -14.28 -0.73
N ALA A 116 -4.42 -14.05 -1.96
CA ALA A 116 -3.92 -14.72 -3.15
C ALA A 116 -2.46 -14.37 -3.44
N LEU A 117 -2.10 -13.09 -3.36
CA LEU A 117 -0.71 -12.63 -3.50
C LEU A 117 0.21 -13.25 -2.44
N ALA A 118 -0.22 -13.27 -1.18
CA ALA A 118 0.55 -13.88 -0.09
C ALA A 118 0.78 -15.38 -0.35
N ARG A 119 -0.30 -16.15 -0.60
CA ARG A 119 -0.21 -17.59 -0.85
C ARG A 119 0.66 -17.94 -2.06
N ALA A 120 0.56 -17.17 -3.15
CA ALA A 120 1.38 -17.38 -4.34
C ALA A 120 2.89 -17.24 -4.07
N ASN A 121 3.27 -16.61 -2.95
CA ASN A 121 4.66 -16.38 -2.55
C ASN A 121 5.05 -17.14 -1.27
N GLY A 122 4.30 -18.19 -0.90
CA GLY A 122 4.60 -19.02 0.27
C GLY A 122 4.39 -18.31 1.61
N LEU A 123 3.53 -17.29 1.62
CA LEU A 123 3.18 -16.51 2.79
C LEU A 123 1.70 -16.70 3.17
N GLU A 124 1.37 -16.41 4.42
CA GLU A 124 0.00 -16.48 4.95
C GLU A 124 -0.39 -15.17 5.65
N VAL A 125 -1.55 -14.61 5.32
CA VAL A 125 -2.10 -13.47 6.07
C VAL A 125 -2.69 -14.00 7.37
N VAL A 126 -2.11 -13.63 8.52
CA VAL A 126 -2.55 -14.13 9.84
C VAL A 126 -3.48 -13.15 10.55
N GLU A 127 -3.29 -11.85 10.33
CA GLU A 127 -4.14 -10.81 10.91
C GLU A 127 -4.35 -9.65 9.94
N ARG A 128 -5.44 -8.89 10.14
CA ARG A 128 -5.71 -7.62 9.47
C ARG A 128 -6.13 -6.60 10.50
N TRP A 129 -5.39 -5.51 10.62
CA TRP A 129 -5.76 -4.41 11.49
C TRP A 129 -6.40 -3.28 10.67
N PRO A 130 -7.39 -2.56 11.23
CA PRO A 130 -8.07 -1.49 10.52
C PRO A 130 -7.27 -0.16 10.52
N GLY A 131 -6.10 -0.15 11.17
CA GLY A 131 -5.19 0.99 11.28
C GLY A 131 -3.80 0.59 11.75
N LEU A 132 -2.83 1.48 11.54
CA LEU A 132 -1.44 1.30 11.97
C LEU A 132 -1.28 1.48 13.48
N ARG A 133 -2.23 2.19 14.13
CA ARG A 133 -2.24 2.37 15.59
C ARG A 133 -2.67 1.12 16.36
N GLY A 134 -3.19 0.08 15.70
CA GLY A 134 -3.58 -1.17 16.32
C GLY A 134 -4.90 -1.73 15.81
N LYS A 135 -5.25 -2.92 16.29
CA LYS A 135 -6.49 -3.63 15.94
C LYS A 135 -7.78 -2.91 16.35
N ASP A 136 -7.70 -2.06 17.38
CA ASP A 136 -8.86 -1.42 18.00
C ASP A 136 -9.15 0.00 17.46
N VAL A 137 -8.31 0.49 16.52
CA VAL A 137 -8.41 1.85 16.00
C VAL A 137 -8.64 1.79 14.50
N ASP A 138 -9.88 2.04 14.07
CA ASP A 138 -10.23 2.09 12.65
C ASP A 138 -9.75 3.40 12.00
N GLU A 139 -8.82 3.26 11.06
CA GLU A 139 -8.26 4.34 10.26
C GLU A 139 -8.65 4.21 8.79
N GLY A 140 -9.57 3.31 8.46
CA GLY A 140 -9.99 3.02 7.09
C GLY A 140 -8.91 2.31 6.27
N ARG A 141 -8.12 1.45 6.92
CA ARG A 141 -6.99 0.76 6.31
C ARG A 141 -7.15 -0.75 6.42
N ILE A 142 -6.42 -1.47 5.59
CA ILE A 142 -6.12 -2.88 5.78
C ILE A 142 -4.62 -2.98 6.01
N VAL A 143 -4.24 -3.18 7.27
CA VAL A 143 -2.86 -3.50 7.64
C VAL A 143 -2.77 -5.02 7.76
N ALA A 144 -2.37 -5.67 6.67
CA ALA A 144 -2.21 -7.11 6.63
C ALA A 144 -0.88 -7.51 7.29
N TRP A 145 -0.98 -8.33 8.33
CA TRP A 145 0.16 -8.99 8.96
C TRP A 145 0.32 -10.36 8.32
N ILE A 146 1.44 -10.54 7.62
CA ILE A 146 1.69 -11.68 6.75
C ILE A 146 2.91 -12.43 7.26
N ARG A 147 2.79 -13.75 7.41
CA ARG A 147 3.81 -14.62 7.98
C ARG A 147 4.45 -15.48 6.89
N ALA A 148 5.78 -15.57 6.89
CA ALA A 148 6.49 -16.58 6.11
C ALA A 148 6.48 -17.93 6.84
N ALA A 149 6.34 -19.02 6.10
CA ALA A 149 6.48 -20.35 6.67
C ALA A 149 7.83 -20.50 7.40
N ALA A 150 7.83 -21.25 8.50
CA ALA A 150 9.09 -21.63 9.16
C ALA A 150 9.87 -22.57 8.23
N ALA A 151 11.21 -22.57 8.34
CA ALA A 151 11.99 -23.60 7.68
C ALA A 151 11.63 -24.95 8.32
N GLU A 152 11.29 -25.94 7.51
CA GLU A 152 11.21 -27.31 7.98
C GLU A 152 12.62 -27.69 8.48
N CYS A 153 12.76 -28.02 9.75
CA CYS A 153 13.98 -28.66 10.24
C CYS A 153 14.09 -30.01 9.52
N SER A 154 15.02 -30.13 8.59
CA SER A 154 15.49 -31.45 8.19
C SER A 154 16.33 -31.97 9.35
N ASP A 155 15.84 -33.01 10.03
CA ASP A 155 16.65 -33.88 10.89
C ASP A 155 17.77 -34.56 10.08
#